data_AF-U2RKX5-F1
#
_entry.id   AF-U2RKX5-F1
#
_cell.length_a   1.000
_cell.length_b   1.000
_cell.length_c   1.000
_cell.angle_alpha   90.00
_cell.angle_beta   90.00
_cell.angle_gamma   90.00
#
_symmetry.space_group_name_H-M   'P 1'
#
loop_
_entity.id
_entity.type
_entity.pdbx_description
1 polymer ?
#
loop_
_entity_poly.entity_id
_entity_poly.type
_entity_poly.pdbx_seq_one_letter_code
_entity_poly.pdbx_strand_id
1 'polypeptide(L)'
;MSESTAAGATMGETTEREALRRIFPRLPGSSATLVGPGDDAAVLAAPDGRYVVTTDMMVHGPDFRLAWSSPEDLGWKAAATNLSDVAAMGAVPTALVVAIAAPSTMPVADLEAIADGFRLACEELAPGCGVVGGDLSVSETLTFAVTAFGDLQGRAPVLRSGARPGDVVAVSGVLGAAAEGLRLLFAEAVDEQGVPSRERFADVYAAHPETVGAQLRPRPPIADGPRAADAGA
;
A
#
# COMPACT_ATOMS: atom_id res chain seq x y z
N MET A 1 -12.20 -7.86 -38.35
CA MET A 1 -11.22 -8.84 -37.85
C MET A 1 -9.90 -8.12 -37.65
N SER A 2 -9.68 -7.62 -36.45
CA SER A 2 -8.53 -6.86 -35.92
C SER A 2 -9.01 -6.45 -34.52
N GLU A 3 -8.38 -6.69 -33.39
CA GLU A 3 -7.01 -7.03 -33.01
C GLU A 3 -7.13 -7.80 -31.69
N SER A 4 -6.73 -9.06 -31.66
CA SER A 4 -6.55 -9.79 -30.41
C SER A 4 -5.20 -9.38 -29.85
N THR A 5 -5.14 -8.34 -29.03
CA THR A 5 -4.01 -8.15 -28.11
C THR A 5 -3.88 -9.44 -27.33
N ALA A 6 -2.77 -10.17 -27.50
CA ALA A 6 -2.53 -11.41 -26.77
C ALA A 6 -2.61 -11.10 -25.26
N ALA A 7 -3.73 -11.49 -24.64
CA ALA A 7 -3.90 -11.39 -23.20
C ALA A 7 -2.78 -12.22 -22.57
N GLY A 8 -1.94 -11.57 -21.76
CA GLY A 8 -0.90 -12.28 -21.01
C GLY A 8 -1.52 -13.32 -20.07
N ALA A 9 -0.74 -14.31 -19.65
CA ALA A 9 -1.22 -15.37 -18.79
C ALA A 9 -1.87 -14.80 -17.51
N THR A 10 -2.99 -15.41 -17.13
CA THR A 10 -3.74 -15.10 -15.90
C THR A 10 -3.26 -15.95 -14.72
N MET A 11 -3.74 -15.62 -13.52
CA MET A 11 -3.50 -16.37 -12.29
C MET A 11 -3.92 -17.84 -12.37
N GLY A 12 -5.02 -18.15 -13.08
CA GLY A 12 -5.50 -19.53 -13.25
C GLY A 12 -4.73 -20.33 -14.30
N GLU A 13 -4.02 -19.65 -15.21
CA GLU A 13 -3.24 -20.27 -16.30
C GLU A 13 -1.76 -20.42 -15.94
N THR A 14 -1.32 -19.82 -14.83
CA THR A 14 0.07 -19.79 -14.38
C THR A 14 0.20 -20.49 -13.04
N THR A 15 1.33 -21.14 -12.77
CA THR A 15 1.61 -21.62 -11.42
C THR A 15 1.98 -20.44 -10.52
N GLU A 16 1.67 -20.53 -9.23
CA GLU A 16 2.05 -19.51 -8.24
C GLU A 16 3.54 -19.15 -8.33
N ARG A 17 4.40 -20.17 -8.42
CA ARG A 17 5.86 -20.00 -8.57
C ARG A 17 6.25 -19.18 -9.80
N GLU A 18 5.58 -19.36 -10.93
CA GLU A 18 5.87 -18.60 -12.16
C GLU A 18 5.37 -17.16 -12.06
N ALA A 19 4.23 -16.92 -11.40
CA ALA A 19 3.76 -15.57 -11.08
C ALA A 19 4.75 -14.84 -10.15
N LEU A 20 5.17 -15.49 -9.05
CA LEU A 20 6.14 -14.95 -8.09
C LEU A 20 7.49 -14.62 -8.75
N ARG A 21 7.95 -15.45 -9.71
CA ARG A 21 9.19 -15.19 -10.47
C ARG A 21 9.14 -13.87 -11.27
N ARG A 22 7.95 -13.43 -11.67
CA ARG A 22 7.74 -12.13 -12.37
C ARG A 22 7.56 -10.97 -11.41
N ILE A 23 6.98 -11.22 -10.24
CA ILE A 23 6.68 -10.21 -9.22
C ILE A 23 7.92 -9.82 -8.42
N PHE A 24 8.67 -10.79 -7.89
CA PHE A 24 9.79 -10.50 -6.98
C PHE A 24 10.87 -9.55 -7.54
N PRO A 25 11.29 -9.64 -8.83
CA PRO A 25 12.27 -8.70 -9.39
C PRO A 25 11.80 -7.24 -9.43
N ARG A 26 10.49 -6.99 -9.30
CA ARG A 26 9.90 -5.64 -9.28
C ARG A 26 9.80 -5.05 -7.88
N LEU A 27 9.96 -5.86 -6.84
CA LEU A 27 9.81 -5.41 -5.46
C LEU A 27 11.09 -4.72 -4.95
N PRO A 28 10.95 -3.68 -4.10
CA PRO A 28 12.08 -3.00 -3.48
C PRO A 28 12.72 -3.89 -2.40
N GLY A 29 14.05 -3.91 -2.34
CA GLY A 29 14.78 -4.54 -1.23
C GLY A 29 14.74 -3.68 0.04
N SER A 30 14.78 -4.31 1.21
CA SER A 30 14.86 -3.62 2.51
C SER A 30 16.29 -3.60 3.04
N SER A 31 16.74 -2.46 3.57
CA SER A 31 18.05 -2.32 4.22
C SER A 31 18.18 -3.13 5.52
N ALA A 32 17.06 -3.58 6.10
CA ALA A 32 17.05 -4.44 7.28
C ALA A 32 17.12 -5.93 6.93
N THR A 33 17.10 -6.31 5.64
CA THR A 33 17.05 -7.73 5.23
C THR A 33 18.40 -8.43 5.46
N LEU A 34 18.38 -9.49 6.26
CA LEU A 34 19.51 -10.42 6.43
C LEU A 34 19.32 -11.69 5.58
N VAL A 35 18.08 -12.17 5.47
CA VAL A 35 17.65 -13.23 4.55
C VAL A 35 16.39 -12.73 3.85
N GLY A 36 16.44 -12.64 2.52
CA GLY A 36 15.34 -12.12 1.70
C GLY A 36 14.43 -13.19 1.12
N PRO A 37 13.53 -12.82 0.18
CA PRO A 37 12.67 -13.78 -0.52
C PRO A 37 13.47 -14.88 -1.22
N GLY A 38 12.94 -16.12 -1.18
CA GLY A 38 13.56 -17.30 -1.81
C GLY A 38 13.82 -18.47 -0.87
N ASP A 39 13.59 -18.27 0.44
CA ASP A 39 13.58 -19.29 1.48
C ASP A 39 12.21 -19.29 2.21
N ASP A 40 12.01 -20.14 3.21
CA ASP A 40 10.73 -20.30 3.91
C ASP A 40 10.30 -19.04 4.70
N ALA A 41 11.25 -18.18 5.08
CA ALA A 41 10.98 -16.95 5.80
C ALA A 41 12.09 -15.91 5.60
N ALA A 42 11.72 -14.63 5.66
CA ALA A 42 12.67 -13.54 5.74
C ALA A 42 13.27 -13.44 7.15
N VAL A 43 14.54 -13.03 7.24
CA VAL A 43 15.20 -12.67 8.51
C VAL A 43 15.55 -11.19 8.44
N LEU A 44 15.09 -10.43 9.42
CA LEU A 44 15.29 -8.98 9.51
C LEU A 44 16.21 -8.62 10.68
N ALA A 45 17.04 -7.60 10.48
CA ALA A 45 17.75 -6.95 11.56
C ALA A 45 16.79 -6.13 12.43
N ALA A 46 16.93 -6.24 13.74
CA ALA A 46 16.27 -5.40 14.74
C ALA A 46 17.37 -4.81 15.65
N PRO A 47 18.05 -3.72 15.22
CA PRO A 47 19.25 -3.23 15.90
C PRO A 47 19.04 -2.87 17.39
N ASP A 48 17.84 -2.38 17.73
CA ASP A 48 17.47 -2.06 19.11
C ASP A 48 16.80 -3.23 19.87
N GLY A 49 16.74 -4.41 19.25
CA GLY A 49 16.11 -5.63 19.78
C GLY A 49 14.58 -5.62 19.77
N ARG A 50 13.95 -4.58 19.21
CA ARG A 50 12.49 -4.41 19.15
C ARG A 50 12.06 -4.17 17.70
N TYR A 51 10.77 -4.27 17.46
CA TYR A 51 10.16 -3.84 16.22
C TYR A 51 8.73 -3.37 16.50
N VAL A 52 8.29 -2.38 15.74
CA VAL A 52 6.87 -2.07 15.60
C VAL A 52 6.32 -2.96 14.50
N VAL A 53 5.12 -3.50 14.71
CA VAL A 53 4.42 -4.31 13.71
C VAL A 53 2.97 -3.85 13.64
N THR A 54 2.45 -3.72 12.42
CA THR A 54 1.04 -3.47 12.14
C THR A 54 0.61 -4.34 10.96
N THR A 55 -0.69 -4.56 10.82
CA THR A 55 -1.25 -5.17 9.62
C THR A 55 -2.61 -4.57 9.30
N ASP A 56 -2.78 -4.20 8.04
CA ASP A 56 -4.04 -3.73 7.48
C ASP A 56 -4.42 -4.51 6.22
N MET A 57 -5.72 -4.60 6.00
CA MET A 57 -6.31 -5.23 4.83
C MET A 57 -6.93 -4.20 3.89
N MET A 58 -6.91 -4.50 2.59
CA MET A 58 -7.71 -3.80 1.59
C MET A 58 -8.49 -4.82 0.77
N VAL A 59 -9.81 -4.71 0.77
CA VAL A 59 -10.73 -5.59 0.06
C VAL A 59 -11.39 -4.83 -1.09
N HIS A 60 -11.40 -5.46 -2.27
CA HIS A 60 -12.15 -4.92 -3.40
C HIS A 60 -13.63 -4.79 -3.02
N GLY A 61 -14.10 -3.56 -3.04
CA GLY A 61 -15.43 -3.19 -2.63
C GLY A 61 -15.40 -2.13 -1.53
N PRO A 62 -15.29 -2.54 -0.24
CA PRO A 62 -15.25 -1.61 0.88
C PRO A 62 -14.12 -0.58 0.79
N ASP A 63 -12.90 -1.01 0.42
CA ASP A 63 -11.69 -0.18 0.55
C ASP A 63 -11.25 0.47 -0.77
N PHE A 64 -11.56 -0.19 -1.90
CA PHE A 64 -11.26 0.31 -3.24
C PHE A 64 -12.20 -0.28 -4.31
N ARG A 65 -12.21 0.33 -5.50
CA ARG A 65 -12.92 -0.17 -6.68
C ARG A 65 -11.95 -0.31 -7.85
N LEU A 66 -11.94 -1.46 -8.52
CA LEU A 66 -11.13 -1.68 -9.74
C LEU A 66 -11.53 -0.76 -10.91
N ALA A 67 -12.72 -0.18 -10.86
CA ALA A 67 -13.16 0.83 -11.81
C ALA A 67 -12.39 2.16 -11.68
N TRP A 68 -11.90 2.49 -10.48
CA TRP A 68 -11.27 3.77 -10.16
C TRP A 68 -9.78 3.67 -9.86
N SER A 69 -9.27 2.47 -9.60
CA SER A 69 -7.89 2.24 -9.21
C SER A 69 -7.19 1.37 -10.24
N SER A 70 -6.05 1.84 -10.74
CA SER A 70 -5.11 1.00 -11.46
C SER A 70 -4.41 0.03 -10.49
N PRO A 71 -3.87 -1.10 -10.98
CA PRO A 71 -3.12 -2.01 -10.12
C PRO A 71 -1.94 -1.34 -9.41
N GLU A 72 -1.24 -0.41 -10.07
CA GLU A 72 -0.17 0.40 -9.46
C GLU A 72 -0.68 1.30 -8.32
N ASP A 73 -1.87 1.91 -8.46
CA ASP A 73 -2.49 2.69 -7.38
C ASP A 73 -2.76 1.81 -6.15
N LEU A 74 -3.18 0.57 -6.35
CA LEU A 74 -3.49 -0.37 -5.26
C LEU A 74 -2.22 -0.74 -4.49
N GLY A 75 -1.13 -1.07 -5.19
CA GLY A 75 0.16 -1.33 -4.54
C GLY A 75 0.67 -0.12 -3.77
N TRP A 76 0.55 1.08 -4.35
CA TRP A 76 0.92 2.32 -3.68
C TRP A 76 0.11 2.53 -2.41
N LYS A 77 -1.22 2.46 -2.51
CA LYS A 77 -2.15 2.73 -1.42
C LYS A 77 -1.96 1.75 -0.27
N ALA A 78 -1.84 0.46 -0.57
CA ALA A 78 -1.64 -0.59 0.43
C ALA A 78 -0.33 -0.42 1.21
N ALA A 79 0.74 -0.01 0.53
CA ALA A 79 1.99 0.36 1.21
C ALA A 79 1.79 1.60 2.09
N ALA A 80 1.29 2.69 1.51
CA ALA A 80 1.18 3.98 2.18
C ALA A 80 0.37 3.92 3.49
N THR A 81 -0.74 3.19 3.52
CA THR A 81 -1.56 3.06 4.75
C THR A 81 -0.79 2.34 5.86
N ASN A 82 -0.15 1.21 5.55
CA ASN A 82 0.61 0.44 6.52
C ASN A 82 1.89 1.15 7.01
N LEU A 83 2.58 1.86 6.11
CA LEU A 83 3.74 2.68 6.47
C LEU A 83 3.34 3.81 7.44
N SER A 84 2.15 4.38 7.27
CA SER A 84 1.63 5.45 8.13
C SER A 84 1.42 4.98 9.57
N ASP A 85 0.93 3.76 9.78
CA ASP A 85 0.73 3.18 11.10
C ASP A 85 2.04 2.99 11.86
N VAL A 86 3.08 2.51 11.16
CA VAL A 86 4.43 2.38 11.74
C VAL A 86 4.97 3.76 12.13
N ALA A 87 4.83 4.75 11.25
CA ALA A 87 5.26 6.12 11.52
C ALA A 87 4.51 6.74 12.71
N ALA A 88 3.22 6.45 12.89
CA ALA A 88 2.42 6.95 14.01
C ALA A 88 2.93 6.49 15.39
N MET A 89 3.70 5.40 15.44
CA MET A 89 4.36 4.91 16.65
C MET A 89 5.74 5.54 16.87
N GLY A 90 6.17 6.48 16.03
CA GLY A 90 7.50 7.08 16.06
C GLY A 90 8.61 6.20 15.45
N ALA A 91 8.24 5.08 14.81
CA ALA A 91 9.18 4.16 14.19
C ALA A 91 9.43 4.53 12.72
N VAL A 92 10.61 4.14 12.22
CA VAL A 92 10.96 4.21 10.80
C VAL A 92 10.56 2.90 10.15
N PRO A 93 9.71 2.88 9.10
CA PRO A 93 9.36 1.65 8.41
C PRO A 93 10.57 0.98 7.77
N THR A 94 10.70 -0.33 7.94
CA THR A 94 11.87 -1.11 7.49
C THR A 94 11.51 -2.23 6.53
N ALA A 95 10.34 -2.86 6.67
CA ALA A 95 9.95 -3.96 5.80
C ALA A 95 8.43 -4.13 5.70
N LEU A 96 7.99 -4.71 4.58
CA LEU A 96 6.62 -5.14 4.33
C LEU A 96 6.60 -6.65 4.02
N VAL A 97 5.55 -7.34 4.46
CA VAL A 97 5.16 -8.68 4.01
C VAL A 97 3.77 -8.57 3.40
N VAL A 98 3.60 -9.06 2.17
CA VAL A 98 2.39 -8.79 1.37
C VAL A 98 1.71 -10.10 0.97
N ALA A 99 0.52 -10.34 1.49
CA ALA A 99 -0.35 -11.43 1.05
C ALA A 99 -1.43 -10.88 0.10
N ILE A 100 -1.59 -11.53 -1.05
CA ILE A 100 -2.60 -11.17 -2.07
C ILE A 100 -3.46 -12.39 -2.37
N ALA A 101 -4.78 -12.24 -2.20
CA ALA A 101 -5.75 -13.19 -2.72
C ALA A 101 -6.43 -12.56 -3.94
N ALA A 102 -6.32 -13.16 -5.11
CA ALA A 102 -6.75 -12.56 -6.37
C ALA A 102 -7.65 -13.51 -7.21
N PRO A 103 -8.57 -12.97 -8.04
CA PRO A 103 -9.32 -13.77 -9.00
C PRO A 103 -8.41 -14.56 -9.93
N SER A 104 -8.80 -15.80 -10.25
CA SER A 104 -8.07 -16.63 -11.21
C SER A 104 -7.98 -16.00 -12.61
N THR A 105 -8.91 -15.11 -12.95
CA THR A 105 -8.94 -14.35 -14.19
C THR A 105 -8.03 -13.12 -14.18
N MET A 106 -7.42 -12.77 -13.04
CA MET A 106 -6.55 -11.60 -12.94
C MET A 106 -5.29 -11.82 -13.79
N PRO A 107 -4.94 -10.89 -14.71
CA PRO A 107 -3.70 -10.95 -15.46
C PRO A 107 -2.48 -10.90 -14.54
N VAL A 108 -1.46 -11.73 -14.80
CA VAL A 108 -0.19 -11.64 -14.05
C VAL A 108 0.47 -10.27 -14.23
N ALA A 109 0.23 -9.60 -15.36
CA ALA A 109 0.68 -8.23 -15.60
C ALA A 109 0.09 -7.21 -14.60
N ASP A 110 -1.13 -7.43 -14.09
CA ASP A 110 -1.72 -6.56 -13.08
C ASP A 110 -1.06 -6.77 -11.71
N LEU A 111 -0.65 -8.01 -11.39
CA LEU A 111 0.14 -8.30 -10.19
C LEU A 111 1.55 -7.69 -10.26
N GLU A 112 2.16 -7.71 -11.44
CA GLU A 112 3.41 -7.00 -11.70
C GLU A 112 3.25 -5.49 -11.48
N ALA A 113 2.17 -4.88 -11.97
CA ALA A 113 1.90 -3.46 -11.76
C ALA A 113 1.56 -3.12 -10.30
N ILE A 114 0.90 -4.02 -9.56
CA ILE A 114 0.76 -3.90 -8.09
C ILE A 114 2.14 -3.87 -7.43
N ALA A 115 3.03 -4.78 -7.81
CA ALA A 115 4.39 -4.84 -7.28
C ALA A 115 5.17 -3.55 -7.57
N ASP A 116 5.00 -2.98 -8.77
CA ASP A 116 5.55 -1.67 -9.12
C ASP A 116 4.99 -0.55 -8.23
N GLY A 117 3.69 -0.60 -7.88
CA GLY A 117 3.06 0.31 -6.93
C GLY A 117 3.68 0.26 -5.53
N PHE A 118 3.92 -0.95 -4.99
CA PHE A 118 4.65 -1.14 -3.73
C PHE A 118 6.07 -0.57 -3.81
N ARG A 119 6.78 -0.84 -4.91
CA ARG A 119 8.13 -0.32 -5.15
C ARG A 119 8.16 1.20 -5.10
N LEU A 120 7.31 1.85 -5.89
CA LEU A 120 7.23 3.30 -5.97
C LEU A 120 6.88 3.92 -4.61
N ALA A 121 5.94 3.34 -3.86
CA ALA A 121 5.58 3.85 -2.54
C ALA A 121 6.70 3.70 -1.51
N CYS A 122 7.39 2.56 -1.46
CA CYS A 122 8.54 2.39 -0.56
C CYS A 122 9.69 3.33 -0.92
N GLU A 123 10.04 3.44 -2.20
CA GLU A 123 11.11 4.33 -2.66
C GLU A 123 10.84 5.80 -2.32
N GLU A 124 9.58 6.25 -2.45
CA GLU A 124 9.23 7.65 -2.21
C GLU A 124 8.92 7.95 -0.73
N LEU A 125 8.10 7.13 -0.08
CA LEU A 125 7.54 7.43 1.25
C LEU A 125 8.42 6.91 2.38
N ALA A 126 9.15 5.81 2.19
CA ALA A 126 9.96 5.18 3.22
C ALA A 126 11.28 4.60 2.67
N PRO A 127 12.23 5.45 2.22
CA PRO A 127 13.49 4.97 1.65
C PRO A 127 14.22 3.99 2.57
N GLY A 128 14.60 2.82 2.02
CA GLY A 128 15.20 1.72 2.79
C GLY A 128 14.20 0.66 3.26
N CYS A 129 12.89 0.94 3.18
CA CYS A 129 11.84 -0.06 3.34
C CYS A 129 11.71 -0.89 2.06
N GLY A 130 11.40 -2.18 2.22
CA GLY A 130 11.26 -3.12 1.11
C GLY A 130 10.23 -4.22 1.37
N VAL A 131 9.83 -4.94 0.32
CA VAL A 131 8.93 -6.11 0.47
C VAL A 131 9.79 -7.36 0.59
N VAL A 132 9.75 -8.01 1.75
CA VAL A 132 10.69 -9.08 2.13
C VAL A 132 10.07 -10.47 2.06
N GLY A 133 8.76 -10.56 1.85
CA GLY A 133 8.04 -11.81 1.73
C GLY A 133 6.57 -11.58 1.45
N GLY A 134 5.82 -12.66 1.37
CA GLY A 134 4.42 -12.60 1.03
C GLY A 134 3.82 -13.96 0.72
N ASP A 135 2.56 -13.92 0.31
CA ASP A 135 1.80 -15.08 -0.15
C ASP A 135 0.90 -14.68 -1.32
N LEU A 136 0.65 -15.61 -2.23
CA LEU A 136 -0.23 -15.38 -3.38
C LEU A 136 -1.22 -16.53 -3.51
N SER A 137 -2.50 -16.19 -3.40
CA SER A 137 -3.59 -17.17 -3.43
C SER A 137 -4.71 -16.77 -4.38
N VAL A 138 -5.57 -17.73 -4.73
CA VAL A 138 -6.72 -17.53 -5.60
C VAL A 138 -7.99 -17.31 -4.76
N SER A 139 -8.76 -16.27 -5.07
CA SER A 139 -10.03 -15.92 -4.42
C SER A 139 -10.96 -15.16 -5.38
N GLU A 140 -12.27 -15.24 -5.18
CA GLU A 140 -13.24 -14.48 -6.00
C GLU A 140 -13.11 -12.96 -5.81
N THR A 141 -12.63 -12.51 -4.65
CA THR A 141 -12.49 -11.09 -4.31
C THR A 141 -11.02 -10.73 -4.13
N LEU A 142 -10.55 -9.75 -4.91
CA LEU A 142 -9.20 -9.21 -4.77
C LEU A 142 -9.03 -8.60 -3.37
N THR A 143 -8.09 -9.14 -2.61
CA THR A 143 -7.81 -8.76 -1.23
C THR A 143 -6.31 -8.68 -1.01
N PHE A 144 -5.89 -7.63 -0.31
CA PHE A 144 -4.53 -7.45 0.17
C PHE A 144 -4.55 -7.58 1.69
N ALA A 145 -3.55 -8.25 2.25
CA ALA A 145 -3.20 -8.16 3.66
C ALA A 145 -1.71 -7.81 3.72
N VAL A 146 -1.40 -6.64 4.25
CA VAL A 146 -0.03 -6.15 4.34
C VAL A 146 0.35 -6.10 5.80
N THR A 147 1.53 -6.61 6.12
CA THR A 147 2.14 -6.49 7.45
C THR A 147 3.36 -5.60 7.30
N ALA A 148 3.42 -4.50 8.06
CA ALA A 148 4.56 -3.61 8.07
C ALA A 148 5.35 -3.72 9.37
N PHE A 149 6.67 -3.61 9.24
CA PHE A 149 7.63 -3.60 10.33
C PHE A 149 8.35 -2.25 10.38
N GLY A 150 8.73 -1.81 11.57
CA GLY A 150 9.54 -0.61 11.76
C GLY A 150 10.51 -0.68 12.92
N ASP A 151 11.57 0.11 12.82
CA ASP A 151 12.62 0.27 13.83
C ASP A 151 12.39 1.58 14.62
N LEU A 152 12.40 1.47 15.95
CA LEU A 152 12.29 2.63 16.82
C LEU A 152 13.61 3.42 16.89
N GLN A 153 14.73 2.84 16.46
CA GLN A 153 16.08 3.43 16.51
C GLN A 153 16.43 3.95 17.91
N GLY A 154 16.04 3.18 18.94
CA GLY A 154 16.26 3.55 20.34
C GLY A 154 15.25 4.51 20.95
N ARG A 155 14.30 5.06 20.17
CA ARG A 155 13.18 5.86 20.71
C ARG A 155 12.24 5.02 21.57
N ALA A 156 11.48 5.69 22.44
CA ALA A 156 10.28 5.10 23.01
C ALA A 156 9.16 5.11 21.95
N PRO A 157 8.28 4.10 21.92
CA PRO A 157 7.11 4.15 21.05
C PRO A 157 6.19 5.30 21.47
N VAL A 158 5.70 6.06 20.50
CA VAL A 158 4.66 7.08 20.71
C VAL A 158 3.34 6.36 20.98
N LEU A 159 2.66 6.69 22.08
CA LEU A 159 1.43 6.04 22.52
C LEU A 159 0.26 7.00 22.54
N ARG A 160 -0.90 6.55 22.07
CA ARG A 160 -2.16 7.31 22.13
C ARG A 160 -2.59 7.68 23.56
N SER A 161 -2.10 6.96 24.57
CA SER A 161 -2.42 7.17 25.99
C SER A 161 -1.54 8.21 26.70
N GLY A 162 -0.55 8.79 26.01
CA GLY A 162 0.44 9.69 26.62
C GLY A 162 -0.02 11.13 26.87
N ALA A 163 -1.08 11.58 26.18
CA ALA A 163 -1.51 12.98 26.16
C ALA A 163 -1.96 13.50 27.54
N ARG A 164 -1.63 14.77 27.84
CA ARG A 164 -1.90 15.46 29.10
C ARG A 164 -2.50 16.85 28.88
N PRO A 165 -3.26 17.39 29.85
CA PRO A 165 -3.66 18.78 29.81
C PRO A 165 -2.44 19.71 29.70
N GLY A 166 -2.48 20.62 28.73
CA GLY A 166 -1.37 21.51 28.41
C GLY A 166 -0.57 21.10 27.17
N ASP A 167 -0.75 19.88 26.67
CA ASP A 167 -0.13 19.45 25.42
C ASP A 167 -0.73 20.18 24.21
N VAL A 168 0.10 20.34 23.17
CA VAL A 168 -0.32 20.92 21.89
C VAL A 168 -0.83 19.81 20.98
N VAL A 169 -2.02 19.99 20.42
CA VAL A 169 -2.52 19.14 19.34
C VAL A 169 -2.02 19.70 18.01
N ALA A 170 -1.23 18.91 17.31
CA ALA A 170 -0.69 19.24 15.99
C ALA A 170 -1.12 18.21 14.95
N VAL A 171 -1.09 18.61 13.67
CA VAL A 171 -1.33 17.73 12.53
C VAL A 171 -0.29 18.00 11.46
N SER A 172 0.15 16.95 10.77
CA SER A 172 1.03 17.07 9.61
C SER A 172 0.26 16.79 8.30
N GLY A 173 0.64 17.51 7.25
CA GLY A 173 0.05 17.38 5.92
C GLY A 173 -1.30 18.09 5.76
N VAL A 174 -2.03 17.68 4.72
CA VAL A 174 -3.33 18.25 4.35
C VAL A 174 -4.45 17.31 4.77
N LEU A 175 -5.48 17.84 5.42
CA LEU A 175 -6.66 17.09 5.82
C LEU A 175 -7.80 17.23 4.81
N GLY A 176 -8.61 16.18 4.67
CA GLY A 176 -9.88 16.21 3.93
C GLY A 176 -9.78 15.95 2.41
N ALA A 177 -8.61 16.09 1.79
CA ALA A 177 -8.46 15.91 0.34
C ALA A 177 -8.89 14.51 -0.15
N ALA A 178 -8.50 13.45 0.56
CA ALA A 178 -8.89 12.08 0.22
C ALA A 178 -10.41 11.84 0.39
N ALA A 179 -11.01 12.42 1.43
CA ALA A 179 -12.45 12.32 1.66
C ALA A 179 -13.24 13.04 0.55
N GLU A 180 -12.77 14.20 0.11
CA GLU A 180 -13.36 14.91 -1.03
C GLU A 180 -13.19 14.15 -2.34
N GLY A 181 -11.99 13.58 -2.60
CA GLY A 181 -11.76 12.71 -3.75
C GLY A 181 -12.71 11.50 -3.77
N LEU A 182 -12.93 10.86 -2.62
CA LEU A 182 -13.88 9.76 -2.48
C LEU A 182 -15.31 10.21 -2.75
N ARG A 183 -15.72 11.38 -2.22
CA ARG A 183 -17.05 11.95 -2.45
C ARG A 183 -17.29 12.19 -3.95
N LEU A 184 -16.32 12.76 -4.66
CA LEU A 184 -16.39 12.99 -6.11
C LEU A 184 -16.51 11.67 -6.89
N LEU A 185 -15.71 10.66 -6.55
CA LEU A 185 -15.79 9.34 -7.19
C LEU A 185 -17.18 8.71 -7.07
N PHE A 186 -17.80 8.75 -5.89
CA PHE A 186 -19.15 8.22 -5.69
C PHE A 186 -20.26 9.09 -6.29
N ALA A 187 -20.05 10.40 -6.40
CA ALA A 187 -21.04 11.31 -6.97
C ALA A 187 -21.05 11.28 -8.50
N GLU A 188 -19.88 11.12 -9.12
CA GLU A 188 -19.69 11.42 -10.55
C GLU A 188 -19.04 10.28 -11.34
N ALA A 189 -18.22 9.43 -10.72
CA ALA A 189 -17.54 8.30 -11.38
C ALA A 189 -18.36 6.99 -11.31
N VAL A 190 -19.69 7.10 -11.37
CA VAL A 190 -20.65 5.99 -11.36
C VAL A 190 -21.61 6.06 -12.54
N ASP A 191 -22.09 4.93 -13.03
CA ASP A 191 -23.10 4.85 -14.08
C ASP A 191 -24.50 5.29 -13.60
N GLU A 192 -25.52 5.19 -14.46
CA GLU A 192 -26.89 5.58 -14.08
C GLU A 192 -27.49 4.75 -12.93
N GLN A 193 -26.93 3.57 -12.65
CA GLN A 193 -27.37 2.69 -11.58
C GLN A 193 -26.51 2.86 -10.30
N GLY A 194 -25.55 3.79 -10.30
CA GLY A 194 -24.66 4.04 -9.17
C GLY A 194 -23.50 3.03 -9.06
N VAL A 195 -23.23 2.24 -10.10
CA VAL A 195 -22.12 1.29 -10.13
C VAL A 195 -20.83 2.02 -10.56
N PRO A 196 -19.69 1.80 -9.88
CA PRO A 196 -18.40 2.39 -10.27
C PRO A 196 -18.07 2.19 -11.75
N SER A 197 -17.82 3.29 -12.47
CA SER A 197 -17.57 3.30 -13.91
C SER A 197 -16.15 3.80 -14.24
N ARG A 198 -15.41 3.00 -15.01
CA ARG A 198 -14.06 3.36 -15.50
C ARG A 198 -14.09 4.47 -16.55
N GLU A 199 -15.14 4.53 -17.36
CA GLU A 199 -15.30 5.57 -18.38
C GLU A 199 -15.45 6.94 -17.72
N ARG A 200 -16.40 7.07 -16.78
CA ARG A 200 -16.64 8.32 -16.06
C ARG A 200 -15.51 8.70 -15.11
N PHE A 201 -14.79 7.72 -14.57
CA PHE A 201 -13.60 7.96 -13.76
C PHE A 201 -12.57 8.84 -14.46
N ALA A 202 -12.34 8.63 -15.77
CA ALA A 202 -11.35 9.39 -16.51
C ALA A 202 -11.67 10.90 -16.51
N ASP A 203 -12.94 11.25 -16.70
CA ASP A 203 -13.40 12.64 -16.70
C ASP A 203 -13.28 13.28 -15.30
N VAL A 204 -13.70 12.56 -14.27
CA VAL A 204 -13.62 13.03 -12.87
C VAL A 204 -12.16 13.22 -12.44
N TYR A 205 -11.28 12.28 -12.80
CA TYR A 205 -9.85 12.39 -12.51
C TYR A 205 -9.22 13.58 -13.26
N ALA A 206 -9.57 13.80 -14.53
CA ALA A 206 -9.07 14.93 -15.29
C ALA A 206 -9.52 16.29 -14.71
N ALA A 207 -10.75 16.37 -14.20
CA ALA A 207 -11.28 17.58 -13.57
C ALA A 207 -10.69 17.82 -12.16
N HIS A 208 -10.38 16.75 -11.42
CA HIS A 208 -9.98 16.80 -10.01
C HIS A 208 -8.75 15.93 -9.69
N PRO A 209 -7.61 16.12 -10.40
CA PRO A 209 -6.48 15.18 -10.32
C PRO A 209 -5.84 15.15 -8.93
N GLU A 210 -5.79 16.27 -8.22
CA GLU A 210 -5.14 16.34 -6.90
C GLU A 210 -5.98 15.66 -5.80
N THR A 211 -7.28 15.93 -5.72
CA THR A 211 -8.15 15.36 -4.67
C THR A 211 -8.46 13.90 -4.91
N VAL A 212 -8.75 13.51 -6.16
CA VAL A 212 -8.92 12.09 -6.52
C VAL A 212 -7.58 11.36 -6.38
N GLY A 213 -6.47 11.98 -6.80
CA GLY A 213 -5.13 11.47 -6.59
C GLY A 213 -4.81 11.22 -5.11
N ALA A 214 -5.18 12.14 -4.21
CA ALA A 214 -4.99 11.96 -2.76
C ALA A 214 -5.74 10.75 -2.19
N GLN A 215 -6.89 10.38 -2.78
CA GLN A 215 -7.67 9.20 -2.38
C GLN A 215 -7.11 7.88 -2.95
N LEU A 216 -6.55 7.92 -4.16
CA LEU A 216 -6.03 6.74 -4.87
C LEU A 216 -4.57 6.44 -4.51
N ARG A 217 -3.73 7.46 -4.40
CA ARG A 217 -2.31 7.39 -4.03
C ARG A 217 -2.02 8.33 -2.85
N PRO A 218 -2.46 7.98 -1.62
CA PRO A 218 -2.20 8.81 -0.45
C PRO A 218 -0.69 8.97 -0.21
N ARG A 219 -0.29 10.17 0.20
CA ARG A 219 1.11 10.54 0.49
C ARG A 219 1.24 10.99 1.95
N PRO A 220 1.10 10.07 2.93
CA PRO A 220 1.25 10.42 4.34
C PRO A 220 2.68 10.91 4.62
N PRO A 221 2.87 11.92 5.49
CA PRO A 221 4.19 12.45 5.82
C PRO A 221 4.95 11.50 6.77
N ILE A 222 5.39 10.36 6.27
CA ILE A 222 6.00 9.26 7.05
C ILE A 222 7.16 9.74 7.93
N ALA A 223 8.04 10.60 7.40
CA ALA A 223 9.19 11.12 8.13
C ALA A 223 8.82 11.97 9.36
N ASP A 224 7.59 12.48 9.45
CA ASP A 224 7.17 13.32 10.57
C ASP A 224 6.81 12.52 11.81
N GLY A 225 6.51 11.22 11.69
CA GLY A 225 6.28 10.34 12.84
C GLY A 225 7.51 10.26 13.77
N PRO A 226 8.67 9.80 13.26
CA PRO A 226 9.93 9.83 13.99
C PRO A 226 10.33 11.23 14.50
N ARG A 227 10.11 12.29 13.71
CA ARG A 227 10.40 13.67 14.14
C ARG A 227 9.50 14.13 15.28
N ALA A 228 8.22 13.75 15.27
CA ALA A 228 7.30 14.05 16.35
C ALA A 228 7.72 13.33 17.64
N ALA A 229 8.15 12.06 17.54
CA ALA A 229 8.72 11.33 18.68
C ALA A 229 9.97 12.04 19.26
N ASP A 230 10.88 12.49 18.40
CA ASP A 230 12.06 13.25 18.82
C ASP A 230 11.71 14.62 19.45
N ALA A 231 10.56 15.20 19.05
CA ALA A 231 10.02 16.44 19.60
C ALA A 231 9.19 16.24 20.89
N GLY A 232 9.02 15.00 21.36
CA GLY A 232 8.35 14.67 22.62
C GLY A 232 6.89 14.25 22.51
N ALA A 233 6.44 13.79 21.33
CA ALA A 233 5.14 13.13 21.17
C ALA A 233 5.03 11.82 21.97
#